data_AF-A0A6M4Y7R1-F1
#
_entry.id   AF-A0A6M4Y7R1-F1
#
_cell.length_a   1.000
_cell.length_b   1.000
_cell.length_c   1.000
_cell.angle_alpha   90.00
_cell.angle_beta   90.00
_cell.angle_gamma   90.00
#
_symmetry.space_group_name_H-M   'P 1'
#
loop_
_entity.id
_entity.type
_entity.pdbx_description
1 polymer ?
#
loop_
_entity_poly.entity_id
_entity_poly.type
_entity_poly.pdbx_seq_one_letter_code
_entity_poly.pdbx_strand_id
1 'polypeptide(L)'
;MIMSDTYSGENAYIYSSRILNFKGISSVSKLLTSSNIFLMSLDSHNVLTYRNGGKLAQKTLDVQMALNEQGLKISNHIEFIESNTSQIYRYAFMIALNLFLSEKRLFNVSYSFPLPKIRLFMHPVSIATETCDDSELYLPIVSIYDDGTIQLSFKSVTGFHYLSDKSLMRNIINKSQLNVTSFLCCKDLLLASIAHELSKETLPTKFINRFAFNQIMESSIKEPHQIDFGEEKLNLFELIQTDPITITDIARNLLSLLASSIVQGNTTLAFKWFQNSVQDKHLGYYWCAKPVIFIDTHSRQMNIASENWSTHKYFVDSVMSRVMQNSPNPEQLRKINDIRSLNDYNHFYSDAISLVLMSKDASNNLTIQDSYTFENVISDALTLNEIGEYIKTYYCYAEQRIERCRNTIEIVQEELSLITFESSLMSTQKYGEIAAFIQCVKCGDFVMNSIKNVERKLEGVRKSLELNEKISSEIDSKRITIFFGVLASASLSPEIVQPALQAMNLAPKESGTLKIIGFLISIVFVCLCLPLTKFIWRHHPKNKN
;
A
#
# COMPACT_ATOMS: atom_id res chain seq x y z
N MET A 1 20.95 -38.45 -21.85
CA MET A 1 21.17 -37.54 -20.71
C MET A 1 20.62 -36.19 -21.13
N ILE A 2 19.42 -35.82 -20.71
CA ILE A 2 18.82 -34.52 -21.08
C ILE A 2 19.57 -33.49 -20.23
N MET A 3 20.36 -32.61 -20.85
CA MET A 3 20.96 -31.47 -20.13
C MET A 3 19.81 -30.63 -19.58
N SER A 4 19.79 -30.40 -18.26
CA SER A 4 18.86 -29.45 -17.65
C SER A 4 19.19 -28.06 -18.17
N ASP A 5 18.16 -27.28 -18.51
CA ASP A 5 18.38 -25.89 -18.88
C ASP A 5 18.94 -25.11 -17.69
N THR A 6 19.68 -24.06 -18.01
CA THR A 6 20.21 -23.12 -17.03
C THR A 6 19.70 -21.73 -17.36
N TYR A 7 19.47 -20.93 -16.33
CA TYR A 7 18.86 -19.60 -16.42
C TYR A 7 19.71 -18.58 -15.64
N SER A 8 19.85 -17.39 -16.21
CA SER A 8 20.50 -16.24 -15.59
C SER A 8 19.63 -14.99 -15.74
N GLY A 9 19.67 -14.11 -14.75
CA GLY A 9 18.89 -12.88 -14.77
C GLY A 9 18.77 -12.23 -13.40
N GLU A 10 17.67 -11.53 -13.16
CA GLU A 10 17.42 -10.76 -11.95
C GLU A 10 16.05 -11.09 -11.32
N ASN A 11 15.86 -10.66 -10.09
CA ASN A 11 14.60 -10.79 -9.39
C ASN A 11 14.26 -9.53 -8.59
N ALA A 12 12.97 -9.33 -8.35
CA ALA A 12 12.46 -8.37 -7.40
C ALA A 12 11.30 -8.97 -6.60
N TYR A 13 11.17 -8.57 -5.34
CA TYR A 13 10.04 -8.95 -4.48
C TYR A 13 9.25 -7.70 -4.10
N ILE A 14 8.01 -7.60 -4.56
CA ILE A 14 7.12 -6.48 -4.31
C ILE A 14 6.18 -6.83 -3.16
N TYR A 15 6.02 -5.88 -2.27
CA TYR A 15 5.32 -6.03 -1.01
C TYR A 15 4.41 -4.83 -0.80
N SER A 16 3.09 -5.02 -0.81
CA SER A 16 2.13 -3.91 -0.86
C SER A 16 1.12 -3.91 0.28
N SER A 17 0.86 -2.73 0.85
CA SER A 17 -0.16 -2.49 1.87
C SER A 17 -0.63 -1.02 1.83
N ARG A 18 -1.30 -0.55 2.89
CA ARG A 18 -1.77 0.84 3.00
C ARG A 18 -1.47 1.43 4.37
N ILE A 19 -1.08 2.70 4.38
CA ILE A 19 -0.95 3.52 5.57
C ILE A 19 -2.34 4.04 5.97
N LEU A 20 -2.79 3.68 7.15
CA LEU A 20 -4.05 4.14 7.71
C LEU A 20 -3.90 5.57 8.26
N ASN A 21 -4.91 6.41 8.06
CA ASN A 21 -4.91 7.84 8.45
C ASN A 21 -3.79 8.66 7.79
N PHE A 22 -3.39 8.29 6.58
CA PHE A 22 -2.42 9.03 5.79
C PHE A 22 -2.95 10.42 5.40
N LYS A 23 -2.10 11.45 5.48
CA LYS A 23 -2.47 12.87 5.25
C LYS A 23 -1.88 13.45 3.95
N GLY A 24 -1.40 12.60 3.05
CA GLY A 24 -0.80 13.00 1.77
C GLY A 24 0.73 12.97 1.75
N ILE A 25 1.31 12.99 0.55
CA ILE A 25 2.75 12.76 0.32
C ILE A 25 3.66 13.96 0.59
N SER A 26 3.12 15.18 0.69
CA SER A 26 3.89 16.45 0.64
C SER A 26 5.02 16.60 1.66
N SER A 27 4.94 15.93 2.81
CA SER A 27 5.96 15.97 3.87
C SER A 27 6.79 14.69 3.99
N VAL A 28 6.42 13.62 3.29
CA VAL A 28 7.01 12.28 3.46
C VAL A 28 8.46 12.22 2.99
N SER A 29 8.80 12.85 1.86
CA SER A 29 10.18 12.89 1.34
C SER A 29 11.14 13.51 2.36
N LYS A 30 10.80 14.70 2.85
CA LYS A 30 11.61 15.40 3.86
C LYS A 30 11.71 14.60 5.15
N LEU A 31 10.59 14.02 5.59
CA LEU A 31 10.51 13.24 6.82
C LEU A 31 11.47 12.05 6.78
N LEU A 32 11.34 11.20 5.76
CA LEU A 32 12.07 9.94 5.70
C LEU A 32 13.53 10.13 5.26
N THR A 33 13.81 10.97 4.27
CA THR A 33 15.17 11.26 3.80
C THR A 33 16.00 12.08 4.82
N SER A 34 15.38 12.63 5.86
CA SER A 34 16.10 13.17 7.01
C SER A 34 16.80 12.10 7.86
N SER A 35 16.39 10.83 7.74
CA SER A 35 17.11 9.69 8.34
C SER A 35 18.24 9.23 7.42
N ASN A 36 19.26 8.62 8.01
CA ASN A 36 20.36 7.98 7.26
C ASN A 36 19.97 6.61 6.66
N ILE A 37 18.72 6.16 6.84
CA ILE A 37 18.25 4.89 6.27
C ILE A 37 18.07 5.03 4.76
N PHE A 38 17.69 6.24 4.32
CA PHE A 38 17.41 6.54 2.92
C PHE A 38 18.55 7.33 2.30
N LEU A 39 18.99 6.87 1.13
CA LEU A 39 19.98 7.54 0.29
C LEU A 39 19.37 8.83 -0.29
N MET A 40 18.17 8.69 -0.86
CA MET A 40 17.47 9.76 -1.58
C MET A 40 15.99 9.43 -1.79
N SER A 41 15.22 10.41 -2.23
CA SER A 41 13.87 10.21 -2.78
C SER A 41 13.66 11.01 -4.05
N LEU A 42 12.87 10.47 -4.97
CA LEU A 42 12.39 11.14 -6.18
C LEU A 42 10.87 11.10 -6.22
N ASP A 43 10.23 12.25 -6.34
CA ASP A 43 8.77 12.34 -6.47
C ASP A 43 8.30 12.48 -7.93
N SER A 44 6.99 12.30 -8.14
CA SER A 44 6.36 12.46 -9.47
C SER A 44 6.46 13.88 -10.05
N HIS A 45 6.86 14.88 -9.25
CA HIS A 45 7.07 16.28 -9.63
C HIS A 45 8.55 16.61 -9.90
N ASN A 46 9.39 15.58 -10.09
CA ASN A 46 10.81 15.68 -10.40
C ASN A 46 11.65 16.26 -9.25
N VAL A 47 11.15 16.26 -8.02
CA VAL A 47 11.90 16.77 -6.87
C VAL A 47 12.76 15.65 -6.28
N LEU A 48 14.07 15.79 -6.46
CA LEU A 48 15.08 14.98 -5.82
C LEU A 48 15.35 15.54 -4.41
N THR A 49 15.13 14.73 -3.39
CA THR A 49 15.50 15.03 -2.00
C THR A 49 16.62 14.10 -1.56
N TYR A 50 17.66 14.64 -0.95
CA TYR A 50 18.87 13.89 -0.56
C TYR A 50 19.58 14.59 0.60
N ARG A 51 20.68 14.01 1.08
CA ARG A 51 21.54 14.60 2.11
C ARG A 51 22.84 15.13 1.50
N ASN A 52 23.21 16.37 1.83
CA ASN A 52 24.49 16.97 1.48
C ASN A 52 25.18 17.43 2.77
N GLY A 53 26.33 16.86 3.10
CA GLY A 53 27.05 17.17 4.35
C GLY A 53 26.21 16.96 5.62
N GLY A 54 25.32 15.95 5.61
CA GLY A 54 24.40 15.66 6.72
C GLY A 54 23.16 16.57 6.81
N LYS A 55 23.03 17.58 5.95
CA LYS A 55 21.83 18.42 5.85
C LYS A 55 20.93 17.96 4.71
N LEU A 56 19.62 18.13 4.88
CA LEU A 56 18.66 17.83 3.83
C LEU A 56 18.77 18.88 2.70
N ALA A 57 18.86 18.41 1.46
CA ALA A 57 18.88 19.21 0.25
C ALA A 57 17.74 18.77 -0.68
N GLN A 58 17.20 19.71 -1.45
CA GLN A 58 16.17 19.46 -2.45
C GLN A 58 16.52 20.15 -3.77
N LYS A 59 16.34 19.45 -4.87
CA LYS A 59 16.53 19.96 -6.23
C LYS A 59 15.40 19.49 -7.13
N THR A 60 14.80 20.40 -7.87
CA THR A 60 13.89 20.05 -8.95
C THR A 60 14.73 19.73 -10.18
N LEU A 61 14.66 18.48 -10.63
CA LEU A 61 15.31 18.02 -11.85
C LEU A 61 14.59 18.62 -13.06
N ASP A 62 15.37 19.13 -14.01
CA ASP A 62 14.83 19.48 -15.32
C ASP A 62 14.84 18.23 -16.19
N VAL A 63 13.64 17.76 -16.56
CA VAL A 63 13.42 16.49 -17.22
C VAL A 63 12.81 16.73 -18.59
N GLN A 64 13.54 16.36 -19.63
CA GLN A 64 13.11 16.46 -21.02
C GLN A 64 13.02 15.06 -21.62
N MET A 65 11.82 14.67 -22.05
CA MET A 65 11.61 13.42 -22.79
C MET A 65 12.19 13.55 -24.20
N ALA A 66 12.86 12.51 -24.68
CA ALA A 66 13.21 12.42 -26.09
C ALA A 66 11.95 12.38 -26.97
N LEU A 67 12.04 12.84 -28.22
CA LEU A 67 10.89 12.88 -29.15
C LEU A 67 10.25 11.51 -29.41
N ASN A 68 11.05 10.45 -29.35
CA ASN A 68 10.60 9.06 -29.47
C ASN A 68 10.12 8.45 -28.14
N GLU A 69 10.17 9.21 -27.04
CA GLU A 69 9.78 8.81 -25.69
C GLU A 69 10.54 7.60 -25.10
N GLN A 70 11.66 7.22 -25.72
CA GLN A 70 12.49 6.09 -25.30
C GLN A 70 13.66 6.51 -24.40
N GLY A 71 13.83 7.80 -24.14
CA GLY A 71 14.93 8.32 -23.34
C GLY A 71 14.59 9.60 -22.60
N LEU A 72 15.42 9.88 -21.60
CA LEU A 72 15.37 11.10 -20.78
C LEU A 72 16.67 11.88 -20.91
N LYS A 73 16.55 13.20 -21.06
CA LYS A 73 17.63 14.14 -20.76
C LYS A 73 17.32 14.81 -19.42
N ILE A 74 18.23 14.67 -18.47
CA ILE A 74 18.07 15.21 -17.12
C ILE A 74 19.17 16.22 -16.84
N SER A 75 18.78 17.41 -16.37
CA SER A 75 19.69 18.45 -15.93
C SER A 75 19.44 18.80 -14.46
N ASN A 76 20.26 19.67 -13.86
CA ASN A 76 20.20 20.08 -12.45
C ASN A 76 20.47 18.97 -11.42
N HIS A 77 21.17 17.90 -11.82
CA HIS A 77 21.57 16.79 -10.94
C HIS A 77 23.05 16.84 -10.51
N ILE A 78 23.85 17.76 -11.08
CA ILE A 78 25.32 17.81 -10.88
C ILE A 78 25.68 17.95 -9.40
N GLU A 79 25.04 18.89 -8.68
CA GLU A 79 25.29 19.10 -7.25
C GLU A 79 25.06 17.83 -6.43
N PHE A 80 24.05 17.02 -6.77
CA PHE A 80 23.78 15.75 -6.10
C PHE A 80 24.90 14.72 -6.34
N ILE A 81 25.36 14.60 -7.59
CA ILE A 81 26.44 13.66 -7.97
C ILE A 81 27.78 14.08 -7.37
N GLU A 82 28.07 15.37 -7.33
CA GLU A 82 29.31 15.91 -6.75
C GLU A 82 29.30 15.80 -5.22
N SER A 83 28.16 16.04 -4.56
CA SER A 83 28.06 15.92 -3.11
C SER A 83 28.02 14.48 -2.60
N ASN A 84 27.67 13.51 -3.45
CA ASN A 84 27.54 12.09 -3.09
C ASN A 84 28.38 11.23 -4.03
N THR A 85 29.68 11.11 -3.72
CA THR A 85 30.64 10.40 -4.57
C THR A 85 30.58 8.87 -4.47
N SER A 86 29.87 8.33 -3.47
CA SER A 86 29.69 6.88 -3.28
C SER A 86 28.97 6.23 -4.47
N GLN A 87 29.39 5.01 -4.82
CA GLN A 87 28.86 4.29 -5.98
C GLN A 87 27.38 3.93 -5.77
N ILE A 88 26.97 3.68 -4.53
CA ILE A 88 25.58 3.33 -4.19
C ILE A 88 24.62 4.47 -4.54
N TYR A 89 25.00 5.73 -4.28
CA TYR A 89 24.15 6.88 -4.62
C TYR A 89 23.93 7.00 -6.12
N ARG A 90 25.00 6.77 -6.91
CA ARG A 90 24.92 6.76 -8.37
C ARG A 90 24.06 5.62 -8.88
N TYR A 91 24.24 4.41 -8.33
CA TYR A 91 23.44 3.24 -8.67
C TYR A 91 21.96 3.47 -8.36
N ALA A 92 21.62 3.90 -7.14
CA ALA A 92 20.24 4.20 -6.75
C ALA A 92 19.64 5.32 -7.63
N PHE A 93 20.43 6.34 -7.99
CA PHE A 93 20.01 7.39 -8.91
C PHE A 93 19.68 6.85 -10.30
N MET A 94 20.55 6.01 -10.87
CA MET A 94 20.28 5.38 -12.17
C MET A 94 19.01 4.53 -12.15
N ILE A 95 18.80 3.70 -11.12
CA ILE A 95 17.57 2.91 -10.96
C ILE A 95 16.35 3.83 -10.84
N ALA A 96 16.44 4.92 -10.08
CA ALA A 96 15.36 5.88 -9.95
C ALA A 96 14.98 6.52 -11.29
N LEU A 97 15.98 6.88 -12.11
CA LEU A 97 15.75 7.46 -13.43
C LEU A 97 15.17 6.46 -14.42
N ASN A 98 15.60 5.20 -14.39
CA ASN A 98 15.04 4.15 -15.24
C ASN A 98 13.56 3.88 -14.89
N LEU A 99 13.23 3.74 -13.60
CA LEU A 99 11.84 3.58 -13.15
C LEU A 99 10.99 4.81 -13.47
N PHE A 100 11.57 6.01 -13.36
CA PHE A 100 10.91 7.26 -13.70
C PHE A 100 10.63 7.36 -15.21
N LEU A 101 11.59 6.98 -16.06
CA LEU A 101 11.42 6.87 -17.51
C LEU A 101 10.31 5.86 -17.86
N SER A 102 10.38 4.66 -17.28
CA SER A 102 9.38 3.61 -17.49
C SER A 102 7.97 4.11 -17.14
N GLU A 103 7.80 4.80 -16.02
CA GLU A 103 6.50 5.36 -15.64
C GLU A 103 5.98 6.41 -16.63
N LYS A 104 6.83 7.35 -17.07
CA LYS A 104 6.44 8.38 -18.07
C LYS A 104 6.18 7.78 -19.45
N ARG A 105 6.89 6.72 -19.82
CA ARG A 105 6.72 6.02 -21.09
C ARG A 105 5.44 5.18 -21.11
N LEU A 106 5.20 4.43 -20.03
CA LEU A 106 4.08 3.49 -19.93
C LEU A 106 2.75 4.19 -19.63
N PHE A 107 2.72 5.28 -18.87
CA PHE A 107 1.46 5.88 -18.43
C PHE A 107 1.29 7.31 -18.93
N ASN A 108 0.07 7.63 -19.37
CA ASN A 108 -0.29 9.01 -19.69
C ASN A 108 -0.63 9.77 -18.42
N VAL A 109 0.34 10.53 -17.90
CA VAL A 109 0.22 11.30 -16.65
C VAL A 109 -0.86 12.39 -16.72
N SER A 110 -1.36 12.73 -17.92
CA SER A 110 -2.44 13.72 -18.10
C SER A 110 -3.77 13.31 -17.46
N TYR A 111 -3.96 12.02 -17.19
CA TYR A 111 -5.19 11.46 -16.60
C TYR A 111 -5.05 11.07 -15.13
N SER A 112 -4.02 11.58 -14.44
CA SER A 112 -3.80 11.40 -13.00
C SER A 112 -3.70 9.93 -12.55
N PHE A 113 -3.29 9.02 -13.45
CA PHE A 113 -2.95 7.64 -13.11
C PHE A 113 -1.56 7.24 -13.68
N PRO A 114 -0.72 6.55 -12.90
CA PRO A 114 -0.88 6.31 -11.46
C PRO A 114 -0.98 7.61 -10.65
N LEU A 115 -1.58 7.52 -9.45
CA LEU A 115 -1.60 8.66 -8.55
C LEU A 115 -0.16 9.15 -8.29
N PRO A 116 0.03 10.46 -8.06
CA PRO A 116 1.32 10.98 -7.64
C PRO A 116 1.89 10.18 -6.49
N LYS A 117 3.19 9.87 -6.58
CA LYS A 117 3.90 9.07 -5.60
C LYS A 117 5.30 9.61 -5.33
N ILE A 118 5.87 9.14 -4.23
CA ILE A 118 7.28 9.34 -3.89
C ILE A 118 7.95 7.97 -3.89
N ARG A 119 9.09 7.86 -4.60
CA ARG A 119 9.99 6.72 -4.49
C ARG A 119 11.16 7.08 -3.59
N LEU A 120 11.36 6.31 -2.54
CA LEU A 120 12.47 6.43 -1.60
C LEU A 120 13.41 5.24 -1.76
N PHE A 121 14.71 5.51 -1.79
CA PHE A 121 15.74 4.49 -1.99
C PHE A 121 16.49 4.31 -0.68
N MET A 122 16.40 3.11 -0.10
CA MET A 122 17.10 2.76 1.14
C MET A 122 18.55 2.35 0.85
N HIS A 123 19.40 2.38 1.88
CA HIS A 123 20.69 1.69 1.79
C HIS A 123 20.50 0.19 1.47
N PRO A 124 21.40 -0.43 0.69
CA PRO A 124 21.33 -1.86 0.40
C PRO A 124 21.28 -2.74 1.65
N VAL A 125 20.60 -3.87 1.52
CA VAL A 125 20.51 -4.92 2.54
C VAL A 125 20.98 -6.24 1.97
N SER A 126 21.58 -7.09 2.80
CA SER A 126 21.98 -8.43 2.39
C SER A 126 21.10 -9.47 3.07
N ILE A 127 20.68 -10.48 2.30
CA ILE A 127 19.76 -11.51 2.77
C ILE A 127 20.37 -12.88 2.43
N ALA A 128 20.61 -13.68 3.46
CA ALA A 128 20.94 -15.11 3.34
C ALA A 128 19.75 -15.97 3.80
N THR A 129 19.55 -17.12 3.18
CA THR A 129 18.46 -18.04 3.51
C THR A 129 18.99 -19.44 3.80
N GLU A 130 18.16 -20.30 4.39
CA GLU A 130 18.53 -21.67 4.75
C GLU A 130 18.97 -22.57 3.57
N THR A 131 18.79 -22.12 2.32
CA THR A 131 19.13 -22.87 1.10
C THR A 131 20.27 -22.26 0.31
N CYS A 132 20.75 -21.09 0.72
CA CYS A 132 21.80 -20.34 0.05
C CYS A 132 22.66 -19.65 1.12
N ASP A 133 23.83 -20.23 1.37
CA ASP A 133 24.79 -19.70 2.36
C ASP A 133 25.39 -18.35 1.90
N ASP A 134 25.50 -18.14 0.58
CA ASP A 134 25.92 -16.86 0.03
C ASP A 134 24.82 -15.81 0.18
N SER A 135 25.15 -14.71 0.85
CA SER A 135 24.21 -13.61 1.07
C SER A 135 24.01 -12.80 -0.22
N GLU A 136 22.76 -12.60 -0.64
CA GLU A 136 22.44 -11.80 -1.82
C GLU A 136 22.12 -10.36 -1.43
N LEU A 137 22.65 -9.41 -2.21
CA LEU A 137 22.44 -7.98 -1.98
C LEU A 137 21.20 -7.48 -2.71
N TYR A 138 20.37 -6.71 -2.00
CA TYR A 138 19.16 -6.09 -2.49
C TYR A 138 19.17 -4.58 -2.25
N LEU A 139 18.58 -3.83 -3.19
CA LEU A 139 18.24 -2.43 -3.02
C LEU A 139 16.75 -2.31 -2.66
N PRO A 140 16.39 -1.96 -1.41
CA PRO A 140 15.01 -1.72 -1.04
C PRO A 140 14.52 -0.37 -1.57
N ILE A 141 13.39 -0.39 -2.27
CA ILE A 141 12.74 0.77 -2.88
C ILE A 141 11.34 0.90 -2.27
N VAL A 142 11.04 2.03 -1.65
CA VAL A 142 9.74 2.31 -1.03
C VAL A 142 8.96 3.28 -1.90
N SER A 143 7.82 2.86 -2.42
CA SER A 143 6.89 3.71 -3.17
C SER A 143 5.67 4.05 -2.30
N ILE A 144 5.38 5.34 -2.12
CA ILE A 144 4.20 5.80 -1.35
C ILE A 144 3.34 6.69 -2.27
N TYR A 145 2.11 6.25 -2.51
CA TYR A 145 1.12 6.97 -3.31
C TYR A 145 0.34 7.97 -2.45
N ASP A 146 -0.23 9.00 -3.08
CA ASP A 146 -0.97 10.05 -2.39
C ASP A 146 -2.20 9.54 -1.61
N ASP A 147 -2.80 8.42 -2.04
CA ASP A 147 -3.90 7.78 -1.31
C ASP A 147 -3.45 7.00 -0.06
N GLY A 148 -2.14 6.90 0.19
CA GLY A 148 -1.55 6.17 1.31
C GLY A 148 -1.22 4.72 1.00
N THR A 149 -1.37 4.25 -0.24
CA THR A 149 -0.82 2.95 -0.64
C THR A 149 0.69 2.97 -0.53
N ILE A 150 1.28 1.96 0.11
CA ILE A 150 2.72 1.82 0.31
C ILE A 150 3.20 0.49 -0.26
N GLN A 151 4.28 0.54 -1.03
CA GLN A 151 4.93 -0.63 -1.62
C GLN A 151 6.40 -0.64 -1.25
N LEU A 152 6.93 -1.81 -0.92
CA LEU A 152 8.34 -2.08 -0.70
C LEU A 152 8.80 -3.09 -1.76
N SER A 153 9.83 -2.74 -2.52
CA SER A 153 10.41 -3.62 -3.53
C SER A 153 11.86 -3.93 -3.14
N PHE A 154 12.19 -5.20 -2.96
CA PHE A 154 13.58 -5.65 -2.87
C PHE A 154 14.07 -6.01 -4.26
N LYS A 155 14.77 -5.09 -4.96
CA LYS A 155 15.39 -5.37 -6.26
C LYS A 155 16.76 -6.00 -6.03
N SER A 156 17.05 -7.13 -6.65
CA SER A 156 18.39 -7.72 -6.61
C SER A 156 19.42 -6.77 -7.23
N VAL A 157 20.62 -6.70 -6.64
CA VAL A 157 21.74 -5.92 -7.17
C VAL A 157 22.61 -6.76 -8.10
N THR A 158 22.88 -8.01 -7.72
CA THR A 158 23.83 -8.89 -8.40
C THR A 158 23.17 -9.86 -9.38
N GLY A 159 21.86 -10.10 -9.24
CA GLY A 159 21.15 -11.11 -10.01
C GLY A 159 21.56 -12.54 -9.65
N PHE A 160 21.21 -13.49 -10.52
CA PHE A 160 21.55 -14.91 -10.43
C PHE A 160 22.10 -15.42 -11.75
N HIS A 161 22.98 -16.43 -11.69
CA HIS A 161 23.67 -16.96 -12.87
C HIS A 161 23.62 -18.48 -12.93
N TYR A 162 23.33 -19.02 -14.12
CA TYR A 162 23.41 -20.43 -14.47
C TYR A 162 22.65 -21.38 -13.52
N LEU A 163 21.49 -20.94 -13.00
CA LEU A 163 20.66 -21.77 -12.13
C LEU A 163 19.86 -22.77 -12.94
N SER A 164 19.83 -24.03 -12.49
CA SER A 164 18.89 -25.03 -13.02
C SER A 164 17.45 -24.74 -12.61
N ASP A 165 16.47 -25.30 -13.33
CA ASP A 165 15.02 -25.13 -13.06
C ASP A 165 14.70 -25.31 -11.57
N LYS A 166 15.19 -26.40 -10.96
CA LYS A 166 14.92 -26.73 -9.56
C LYS A 166 15.53 -25.71 -8.61
N SER A 167 16.74 -25.25 -8.89
CA SER A 167 17.45 -24.27 -8.07
C SER A 167 16.79 -22.90 -8.17
N LEU A 168 16.39 -22.48 -9.38
CA LEU A 168 15.66 -21.26 -9.62
C LEU A 168 14.30 -21.26 -8.90
N MET A 169 13.55 -22.35 -9.00
CA MET A 169 12.27 -22.52 -8.30
C MET A 169 12.42 -22.42 -6.78
N ARG A 170 13.41 -23.10 -6.21
CA ARG A 170 13.63 -23.14 -4.75
C ARG A 170 14.23 -21.82 -4.23
N ASN A 171 15.33 -21.38 -4.80
CA ASN A 171 16.18 -20.34 -4.23
C ASN A 171 15.75 -18.93 -4.63
N ILE A 172 15.07 -18.75 -5.77
CA ILE A 172 14.67 -17.44 -6.27
C ILE A 172 13.14 -17.27 -6.18
N ILE A 173 12.38 -18.15 -6.81
CA ILE A 173 10.90 -18.01 -6.87
C ILE A 173 10.25 -18.20 -5.50
N ASN A 174 10.68 -19.23 -4.77
CA ASN A 174 10.17 -19.53 -3.44
C ASN A 174 10.95 -18.87 -2.30
N LYS A 175 11.90 -17.97 -2.61
CA LYS A 175 12.76 -17.34 -1.60
C LYS A 175 12.01 -16.66 -0.46
N SER A 176 10.87 -16.03 -0.77
CA SER A 176 10.02 -15.36 0.22
C SER A 176 9.39 -16.27 1.28
N GLN A 177 9.42 -17.59 1.05
CA GLN A 177 8.92 -18.62 1.96
C GLN A 177 10.04 -19.31 2.76
N LEU A 178 11.30 -19.05 2.41
CA LEU A 178 12.45 -19.63 3.10
C LEU A 178 12.74 -18.86 4.38
N ASN A 179 13.27 -19.58 5.37
CA ASN A 179 13.79 -18.95 6.57
C ASN A 179 15.05 -18.15 6.23
N VAL A 180 15.08 -16.91 6.71
CA VAL A 180 16.23 -16.03 6.63
C VAL A 180 17.19 -16.42 7.73
N THR A 181 18.43 -16.72 7.35
CA THR A 181 19.52 -17.09 8.26
C THR A 181 20.34 -15.88 8.70
N SER A 182 20.42 -14.86 7.84
CA SER A 182 21.06 -13.58 8.12
C SER A 182 20.39 -12.45 7.35
N PHE A 183 20.18 -11.31 8.03
CA PHE A 183 19.72 -10.07 7.42
C PHE A 183 20.64 -8.92 7.84
N LEU A 184 21.46 -8.46 6.89
CA LEU A 184 22.43 -7.39 7.12
C LEU A 184 21.88 -6.06 6.60
N CYS A 185 21.94 -5.01 7.42
CA CYS A 185 21.43 -3.69 7.07
C CYS A 185 22.32 -2.55 7.58
N CYS A 186 22.05 -1.31 7.15
CA CYS A 186 22.78 -0.16 7.68
C CYS A 186 22.49 0.05 9.18
N LYS A 187 23.45 0.62 9.90
CA LYS A 187 23.37 0.86 11.36
C LYS A 187 22.08 1.57 11.77
N ASP A 188 21.69 2.61 11.02
CA ASP A 188 20.52 3.40 11.34
C ASP A 188 19.21 2.60 11.16
N LEU A 189 19.17 1.65 10.22
CA LEU A 189 18.03 0.74 10.07
C LEU A 189 17.97 -0.28 11.20
N LEU A 190 19.10 -0.84 11.61
CA LEU A 190 19.18 -1.73 12.78
C LEU A 190 18.60 -1.03 14.02
N LEU A 191 19.09 0.18 14.32
CA LEU A 191 18.66 0.93 15.49
C LEU A 191 17.19 1.35 15.40
N ALA A 192 16.70 1.72 14.22
CA ALA A 192 15.30 2.06 14.00
C ALA A 192 14.39 0.84 14.22
N SER A 193 14.79 -0.34 13.74
CA SER A 193 14.03 -1.58 13.93
C SER A 193 13.95 -1.99 15.41
N ILE A 194 15.09 -1.94 16.13
CA ILE A 194 15.10 -2.18 17.58
C ILE A 194 14.25 -1.16 18.31
N ALA A 195 14.39 0.13 17.97
CA ALA A 195 13.60 1.20 18.56
C ALA A 195 12.10 1.01 18.31
N HIS A 196 11.70 0.56 17.12
CA HIS A 196 10.31 0.29 16.77
C HIS A 196 9.74 -0.86 17.61
N GLU A 197 10.46 -1.98 17.74
CA GLU A 197 10.01 -3.10 18.59
C GLU A 197 9.89 -2.69 20.06
N LEU A 198 10.90 -2.01 20.61
CA LEU A 198 10.86 -1.50 21.98
C LEU A 198 9.77 -0.44 22.17
N SER A 199 9.35 0.26 21.10
CA SER A 199 8.33 1.31 21.19
C SER A 199 6.94 0.76 21.50
N LYS A 200 6.71 -0.53 21.24
CA LYS A 200 5.45 -1.25 21.52
C LYS A 200 5.20 -1.44 23.02
N GLU A 201 6.26 -1.40 23.81
CA GLU A 201 6.18 -1.50 25.27
C GLU A 201 5.47 -0.31 25.92
N THR A 202 4.84 -0.55 27.07
CA THR A 202 4.19 0.51 27.84
C THR A 202 5.22 1.44 28.51
N LEU A 203 4.84 2.68 28.79
CA LEU A 203 5.72 3.66 29.46
C LEU A 203 6.35 3.13 30.77
N PRO A 204 5.59 2.51 31.70
CA PRO A 204 6.18 1.93 32.91
C PRO A 204 7.26 0.88 32.60
N THR A 205 6.99 -0.02 31.65
CA THR A 205 7.95 -1.07 31.25
C THR A 205 9.22 -0.47 30.65
N LYS A 206 9.10 0.53 29.78
CA LYS A 206 10.25 1.25 29.21
C LYS A 206 11.12 1.88 30.28
N PHE A 207 10.52 2.46 31.31
CA PHE A 207 11.28 3.11 32.39
C PHE A 207 12.03 2.08 33.25
N ILE A 208 11.36 0.99 33.63
CA ILE A 208 11.95 -0.09 34.44
C ILE A 208 13.10 -0.78 33.68
N ASN A 209 12.90 -1.06 32.38
CA ASN A 209 13.86 -1.80 31.56
C ASN A 209 14.85 -0.91 30.82
N ARG A 210 14.96 0.37 31.18
CA ARG A 210 15.77 1.35 30.44
C ARG A 210 17.23 0.93 30.25
N PHE A 211 17.85 0.43 31.31
CA PHE A 211 19.23 -0.04 31.24
C PHE A 211 19.38 -1.26 30.34
N ALA A 212 18.47 -2.23 30.44
CA ALA A 212 18.46 -3.42 29.59
C ALA A 212 18.26 -3.06 28.11
N PHE A 213 17.36 -2.12 27.82
CA PHE A 213 17.11 -1.64 26.45
C PHE A 213 18.32 -0.90 25.86
N ASN A 214 18.99 -0.05 26.65
CA ASN A 214 20.24 0.58 26.23
C ASN A 214 21.32 -0.47 25.96
N GLN A 215 21.46 -1.48 26.83
CA GLN A 215 22.39 -2.59 26.60
C GLN A 215 22.06 -3.36 25.33
N ILE A 216 20.77 -3.62 25.04
CA ILE A 216 20.36 -4.25 23.78
C ILE A 216 20.82 -3.39 22.60
N MET A 217 20.48 -2.09 22.59
CA MET A 217 20.87 -1.19 21.48
C MET A 217 22.39 -1.11 21.29
N GLU A 218 23.17 -1.05 22.37
CA GLU A 218 24.64 -1.00 22.31
C GLU A 218 25.24 -2.34 21.88
N SER A 219 24.79 -3.46 22.45
CA SER A 219 25.29 -4.80 22.13
C SER A 219 24.87 -5.32 20.76
N SER A 220 23.77 -4.81 20.20
CA SER A 220 23.36 -5.11 18.83
C SER A 220 24.29 -4.49 17.78
N ILE A 221 24.97 -3.39 18.09
CA ILE A 221 26.00 -2.81 17.22
C ILE A 221 27.30 -3.62 17.41
N LYS A 222 27.32 -4.84 16.85
CA LYS A 222 28.53 -5.67 16.73
C LYS A 222 29.46 -5.13 15.64
N GLU A 223 30.61 -5.78 15.43
CA GLU A 223 31.46 -5.47 14.29
C GLU A 223 30.68 -5.61 12.96
N PRO A 224 30.82 -4.64 12.03
CA PRO A 224 30.11 -4.68 10.77
C PRO A 224 30.66 -5.80 9.87
N HIS A 225 29.75 -6.45 9.14
CA HIS A 225 30.10 -7.29 8.01
C HIS A 225 30.41 -6.39 6.80
N GLN A 226 31.57 -6.60 6.19
CA GLN A 226 31.93 -5.91 4.96
C GLN A 226 31.43 -6.70 3.75
N ILE A 227 30.57 -6.08 2.95
CA ILE A 227 30.09 -6.65 1.68
C ILE A 227 30.56 -5.76 0.54
N ASP A 228 31.09 -6.38 -0.51
CA ASP A 228 31.55 -5.67 -1.69
C ASP A 228 30.36 -5.18 -2.53
N PHE A 229 30.42 -3.93 -2.97
CA PHE A 229 29.49 -3.29 -3.90
C PHE A 229 30.31 -2.57 -4.97
N GLY A 230 30.54 -3.25 -6.10
CA GLY A 230 31.46 -2.73 -7.11
C GLY A 230 32.87 -2.58 -6.54
N GLU A 231 33.36 -1.34 -6.45
CA GLU A 231 34.67 -1.01 -5.86
C GLU A 231 34.54 -0.49 -4.42
N GLU A 232 33.32 -0.32 -3.90
CA GLU A 232 33.02 0.16 -2.56
C GLU A 232 32.78 -1.02 -1.59
N LYS A 233 33.13 -0.83 -0.31
CA LYS A 233 32.81 -1.80 0.76
C LYS A 233 31.73 -1.26 1.67
N LEU A 234 30.65 -2.01 1.80
CA LEU A 234 29.50 -1.68 2.63
C LEU A 234 29.66 -2.26 4.03
N ASN A 235 29.56 -1.42 5.05
CA ASN A 235 29.52 -1.86 6.44
C ASN A 235 28.06 -2.12 6.83
N LEU A 236 27.67 -3.39 6.94
CA LEU A 236 26.32 -3.82 7.28
C LEU A 236 26.30 -4.59 8.62
N PHE A 237 25.19 -4.45 9.34
CA PHE A 237 25.01 -4.98 10.68
C PHE A 237 23.87 -5.99 10.70
N GLU A 238 24.06 -7.06 11.47
CA GLU A 238 23.09 -8.15 11.61
C GLU A 238 21.86 -7.70 12.41
N LEU A 239 20.68 -7.82 11.78
CA LEU A 239 19.39 -7.53 12.40
C LEU A 239 18.79 -8.73 13.14
N ILE A 240 18.93 -9.93 12.59
CA ILE A 240 18.28 -11.14 13.12
C ILE A 240 19.22 -11.79 14.14
N GLN A 241 18.73 -12.03 15.36
CA GLN A 241 19.57 -12.69 16.39
C GLN A 241 18.99 -13.97 16.98
N THR A 242 17.68 -14.23 16.93
CA THR A 242 17.09 -15.51 17.37
C THR A 242 15.62 -15.59 16.94
N ASP A 243 15.31 -16.43 15.94
CA ASP A 243 14.02 -17.06 15.57
C ASP A 243 13.91 -17.25 14.04
N PRO A 244 13.17 -18.26 13.53
CA PRO A 244 12.94 -18.40 12.10
C PRO A 244 12.03 -17.26 11.61
N ILE A 245 12.57 -16.40 10.74
CA ILE A 245 11.90 -15.22 10.17
C ILE A 245 11.96 -15.33 8.65
N THR A 246 10.88 -14.99 7.93
CA THR A 246 10.89 -14.95 6.47
C THR A 246 11.14 -13.54 5.93
N ILE A 247 11.50 -13.41 4.65
CA ILE A 247 11.62 -12.09 3.98
C ILE A 247 10.29 -11.32 4.07
N THR A 248 9.17 -12.03 4.05
CA THR A 248 7.84 -11.44 4.17
C THR A 248 7.62 -10.78 5.54
N ASP A 249 8.10 -11.39 6.61
CA ASP A 249 8.01 -10.82 7.97
C ASP A 249 8.88 -9.58 8.11
N ILE A 250 10.09 -9.62 7.55
CA ILE A 250 11.00 -8.46 7.50
C ILE A 250 10.36 -7.32 6.73
N ALA A 251 9.80 -7.60 5.55
CA ALA A 251 9.11 -6.61 4.72
C ALA A 251 7.94 -5.96 5.47
N ARG A 252 7.15 -6.77 6.20
CA ARG A 252 6.03 -6.30 7.01
C ARG A 252 6.49 -5.41 8.17
N ASN A 253 7.57 -5.79 8.86
CA ASN A 253 8.15 -4.99 9.96
C ASN A 253 8.66 -3.65 9.45
N LEU A 254 9.36 -3.64 8.31
CA LEU A 254 9.81 -2.40 7.66
C LEU A 254 8.64 -1.50 7.30
N LEU A 255 7.58 -2.04 6.69
CA LEU A 255 6.40 -1.26 6.35
C LEU A 255 5.66 -0.73 7.57
N SER A 256 5.59 -1.49 8.67
CA SER A 256 5.00 -1.01 9.91
C SER A 256 5.80 0.14 10.53
N LEU A 257 7.13 0.00 10.55
CA LEU A 257 8.06 1.04 10.98
C LEU A 257 7.87 2.33 10.17
N LEU A 258 7.77 2.21 8.84
CA LEU A 258 7.57 3.36 7.95
C LEU A 258 6.18 3.99 8.14
N ALA A 259 5.12 3.19 8.18
CA ALA A 259 3.76 3.68 8.39
C ALA A 259 3.63 4.43 9.72
N SER A 260 4.20 3.86 10.80
CA SER A 260 4.25 4.48 12.12
C SER A 260 4.96 5.84 12.09
N SER A 261 6.13 5.88 11.45
CA SER A 261 6.97 7.08 11.37
C SER A 261 6.29 8.22 10.61
N ILE A 262 5.64 7.87 9.49
CA ILE A 262 4.86 8.80 8.66
C ILE A 262 3.68 9.39 9.44
N VAL A 263 2.86 8.54 10.08
CA VAL A 263 1.66 9.00 10.78
C VAL A 263 2.01 9.83 12.02
N GLN A 264 3.11 9.50 12.71
CA GLN A 264 3.57 10.25 13.88
C GLN A 264 4.33 11.54 13.51
N GLY A 265 4.75 11.71 12.25
CA GLY A 265 5.56 12.84 11.82
C GLY A 265 6.95 12.87 12.47
N ASN A 266 7.47 11.71 12.88
CA ASN A 266 8.77 11.61 13.54
C ASN A 266 9.89 11.57 12.50
N THR A 267 10.69 12.65 12.43
CA THR A 267 11.87 12.75 11.55
C THR A 267 13.00 11.83 12.01
N THR A 268 13.12 11.65 13.32
CA THR A 268 14.10 10.74 13.92
C THR A 268 13.43 9.41 14.22
N LEU A 269 13.91 8.34 13.57
CA LEU A 269 13.59 6.95 13.90
C LEU A 269 14.24 6.47 15.22
N ALA A 270 14.72 7.42 16.03
CA ALA A 270 15.34 7.16 17.32
C ALA A 270 14.28 6.78 18.36
N PHE A 271 14.68 5.91 19.28
CA PHE A 271 13.82 5.46 20.38
C PHE A 271 13.43 6.62 21.31
N LYS A 272 12.11 6.83 21.48
CA LYS A 272 11.58 7.85 22.39
C LYS A 272 11.12 7.22 23.71
N TRP A 273 11.91 7.46 24.75
CA TRP A 273 11.67 6.97 26.12
C TRP A 273 10.31 7.37 26.71
N PHE A 274 9.88 8.59 26.43
CA PHE A 274 8.68 9.19 27.02
C PHE A 274 7.46 9.17 26.10
N GLN A 275 7.49 8.34 25.05
CA GLN A 275 6.35 8.16 24.17
C GLN A 275 5.50 6.96 24.62
N ASN A 276 4.17 7.15 24.63
CA ASN A 276 3.19 6.08 24.81
C ASN A 276 3.47 4.91 23.85
N SER A 277 3.00 3.72 24.21
CA SER A 277 3.17 2.54 23.37
C SER A 277 2.67 2.79 21.97
N VAL A 278 3.52 2.52 21.00
CA VAL A 278 3.15 2.57 19.59
C VAL A 278 2.47 1.25 19.28
N GLN A 279 1.18 1.31 18.95
CA GLN A 279 0.47 0.13 18.46
C GLN A 279 0.63 0.06 16.94
N ASP A 280 0.84 -1.14 16.40
CA ASP A 280 0.88 -1.42 14.95
C ASP A 280 -0.54 -1.27 14.33
N LYS A 281 -1.11 -0.06 14.43
CA LYS A 281 -2.43 0.33 13.90
C LYS A 281 -2.32 1.20 12.66
N HIS A 282 -1.10 1.53 12.24
CA HIS A 282 -0.84 2.45 11.13
C HIS A 282 -0.68 1.73 9.79
N LEU A 283 -0.33 0.45 9.80
CA LEU A 283 -0.33 -0.40 8.60
C LEU A 283 -1.67 -1.13 8.52
N GLY A 284 -2.28 -1.16 7.33
CA GLY A 284 -3.52 -1.88 7.12
C GLY A 284 -3.33 -3.41 7.12
N TYR A 285 -4.45 -4.12 7.31
CA TYR A 285 -4.45 -5.57 7.45
C TYR A 285 -4.18 -6.32 6.15
N TYR A 286 -4.54 -5.73 5.01
CA TYR A 286 -4.29 -6.35 3.73
C TYR A 286 -2.82 -6.20 3.36
N TRP A 287 -2.26 -7.30 2.90
CA TRP A 287 -0.87 -7.46 2.54
C TRP A 287 -0.76 -8.39 1.34
N CYS A 288 0.11 -8.05 0.39
CA CYS A 288 0.46 -8.90 -0.72
C CYS A 288 1.98 -8.95 -0.91
N ALA A 289 2.47 -10.13 -1.26
CA ALA A 289 3.85 -10.37 -1.66
C ALA A 289 3.87 -10.98 -3.07
N LYS A 290 4.68 -10.42 -3.96
CA LYS A 290 4.78 -10.87 -5.34
C LYS A 290 6.23 -10.89 -5.84
N PRO A 291 6.81 -12.07 -6.10
CA PRO A 291 8.05 -12.16 -6.87
C PRO A 291 7.83 -11.77 -8.34
N VAL A 292 8.79 -11.05 -8.89
CA VAL A 292 8.92 -10.72 -10.30
C VAL A 292 10.28 -11.20 -10.76
N ILE A 293 10.29 -12.14 -11.71
CA ILE A 293 11.50 -12.80 -12.19
C ILE A 293 11.80 -12.30 -13.60
N PHE A 294 13.04 -11.92 -13.84
CA PHE A 294 13.53 -11.46 -15.13
C PHE A 294 14.63 -12.40 -15.60
N ILE A 295 14.42 -13.11 -16.69
CA ILE A 295 15.41 -14.02 -17.27
C ILE A 295 15.96 -13.39 -18.54
N ASP A 296 17.26 -13.07 -18.51
CA ASP A 296 17.98 -12.48 -19.65
C ASP A 296 18.51 -13.57 -20.58
N THR A 297 19.26 -14.52 -20.03
CA THR A 297 19.92 -15.58 -20.80
C THR A 297 19.57 -16.95 -20.27
N HIS A 298 19.40 -17.90 -21.17
CA HIS A 298 19.14 -19.29 -20.79
C HIS A 298 19.57 -20.30 -21.85
N SER A 299 19.68 -21.56 -21.43
CA SER A 299 19.95 -22.66 -22.36
C SER A 299 18.83 -22.80 -23.39
N ARG A 300 19.19 -23.12 -24.63
CA ARG A 300 18.25 -23.29 -25.76
C ARG A 300 17.33 -22.07 -25.98
N GLN A 301 17.86 -20.88 -25.77
CA GLN A 301 17.15 -19.62 -26.04
C GLN A 301 16.93 -19.44 -27.54
N MET A 302 15.66 -19.26 -27.92
CA MET A 302 15.23 -19.10 -29.30
C MET A 302 15.26 -17.63 -29.71
N ASN A 303 15.35 -17.38 -31.02
CA ASN A 303 15.47 -16.03 -31.58
C ASN A 303 14.23 -15.17 -31.31
N ILE A 304 13.05 -15.75 -31.43
CA ILE A 304 11.76 -15.06 -31.24
C ILE A 304 11.01 -15.58 -30.02
N ALA A 305 10.26 -14.70 -29.35
CA ALA A 305 9.60 -14.98 -28.07
C ALA A 305 8.54 -16.10 -28.16
N SER A 306 7.80 -16.22 -29.27
CA SER A 306 6.79 -17.26 -29.48
C SER A 306 7.39 -18.67 -29.53
N GLU A 307 8.53 -18.84 -30.20
CA GLU A 307 9.29 -20.09 -30.23
C GLU A 307 10.00 -20.35 -28.90
N ASN A 308 10.43 -19.27 -28.24
CA ASN A 308 11.09 -19.37 -26.94
C ASN A 308 10.13 -19.93 -25.90
N TRP A 309 8.92 -19.37 -25.83
CA TRP A 309 7.87 -19.89 -24.94
C TRP A 309 7.48 -21.33 -25.28
N SER A 310 7.29 -21.67 -26.56
CA SER A 310 6.90 -23.03 -26.93
C SER A 310 7.96 -24.08 -26.54
N THR A 311 9.24 -23.72 -26.64
CA THR A 311 10.37 -24.56 -26.25
C THR A 311 10.49 -24.70 -24.73
N HIS A 312 10.23 -23.62 -23.99
CA HIS A 312 10.38 -23.55 -22.53
C HIS A 312 9.04 -23.68 -21.78
N LYS A 313 8.01 -24.23 -22.44
CA LYS A 313 6.65 -24.26 -21.91
C LYS A 313 6.55 -24.95 -20.55
N TYR A 314 7.23 -26.08 -20.36
CA TYR A 314 7.22 -26.80 -19.08
C TYR A 314 7.75 -25.95 -17.92
N PHE A 315 8.85 -25.22 -18.17
CA PHE A 315 9.42 -24.30 -17.18
C PHE A 315 8.44 -23.16 -16.87
N VAL A 316 7.92 -22.50 -17.90
CA VAL A 316 6.94 -21.41 -17.74
C VAL A 316 5.70 -21.88 -16.98
N ASP A 317 5.12 -23.01 -17.37
CA ASP A 317 3.96 -23.60 -16.70
C ASP A 317 4.28 -23.93 -15.23
N SER A 318 5.48 -24.43 -14.94
CA SER A 318 5.93 -24.72 -13.56
C SER A 318 6.05 -23.46 -12.70
N VAL A 319 6.65 -22.39 -13.23
CA VAL A 319 6.75 -21.09 -12.54
C VAL A 319 5.36 -20.51 -12.26
N MET A 320 4.50 -20.52 -13.27
CA MET A 320 3.16 -19.94 -13.18
C MET A 320 2.16 -20.81 -12.40
N SER A 321 2.45 -22.11 -12.20
CA SER A 321 1.61 -23.05 -11.43
C SER A 321 1.43 -22.68 -9.95
N ARG A 322 2.25 -21.77 -9.42
CA ARG A 322 2.07 -21.16 -8.09
C ARG A 322 0.68 -20.54 -7.90
N VAL A 323 0.05 -20.13 -9.00
CA VAL A 323 -1.33 -19.65 -9.08
C VAL A 323 -2.32 -20.80 -9.10
N MET A 324 -1.97 -21.89 -9.80
CA MET A 324 -2.86 -23.01 -10.10
C MET A 324 -3.15 -23.88 -8.88
N GLN A 325 -2.19 -24.03 -7.94
CA GLN A 325 -2.38 -24.84 -6.73
C GLN A 325 -3.36 -24.22 -5.72
N ASN A 326 -3.57 -22.89 -5.79
CA ASN A 326 -4.43 -22.16 -4.85
C ASN A 326 -5.85 -21.89 -5.41
N SER A 327 -6.17 -22.36 -6.62
CA SER A 327 -7.49 -22.16 -7.22
C SER A 327 -8.47 -23.23 -6.74
N PRO A 328 -9.65 -22.86 -6.21
CA PRO A 328 -10.70 -23.81 -5.84
C PRO A 328 -11.32 -24.53 -7.05
N ASN A 329 -11.01 -24.11 -8.28
CA ASN A 329 -11.49 -24.73 -9.53
C ASN A 329 -10.33 -24.93 -10.53
N PRO A 330 -9.65 -26.10 -10.50
CA PRO A 330 -8.55 -26.38 -11.44
C PRO A 330 -9.00 -26.43 -12.91
N GLU A 331 -10.29 -26.67 -13.19
CA GLU A 331 -10.84 -26.66 -14.56
C GLU A 331 -11.08 -25.24 -15.12
N GLN A 332 -11.10 -24.21 -14.26
CA GLN A 332 -11.21 -22.80 -14.67
C GLN A 332 -9.87 -22.07 -14.70
N LEU A 333 -8.76 -22.80 -14.55
CA LEU A 333 -7.43 -22.19 -14.56
C LEU A 333 -7.21 -21.45 -15.86
N ARG A 334 -6.98 -20.14 -15.73
CA ARG A 334 -6.70 -19.28 -16.86
C ARG A 334 -5.50 -19.81 -17.62
N LYS A 335 -5.66 -19.88 -18.94
CA LYS A 335 -4.55 -20.14 -19.84
C LYS A 335 -3.47 -19.10 -19.58
N ILE A 336 -2.25 -19.57 -19.33
CA ILE A 336 -1.07 -18.71 -19.27
C ILE A 336 -0.98 -18.03 -20.64
N ASN A 337 -1.00 -16.71 -20.64
CA ASN A 337 -0.93 -15.91 -21.84
C ASN A 337 0.26 -14.96 -21.70
N ASP A 338 1.00 -14.82 -22.80
CA ASP A 338 1.91 -13.72 -22.97
C ASP A 338 1.11 -12.43 -23.12
N ILE A 339 1.36 -11.44 -22.26
CA ILE A 339 0.68 -10.13 -22.33
C ILE A 339 1.34 -9.21 -23.35
N ARG A 340 2.52 -9.60 -23.85
CA ARG A 340 3.22 -8.84 -24.86
C ARG A 340 2.68 -9.15 -26.26
N SER A 341 2.55 -8.11 -27.07
CA SER A 341 2.15 -8.24 -28.47
C SER A 341 3.35 -8.38 -29.41
N LEU A 342 4.50 -7.85 -28.98
CA LEU A 342 5.77 -7.92 -29.69
C LEU A 342 6.52 -9.24 -29.40
N ASN A 343 7.31 -9.69 -30.37
CA ASN A 343 7.91 -11.04 -30.37
C ASN A 343 9.38 -11.07 -29.88
N ASP A 344 9.74 -10.14 -29.01
CA ASP A 344 11.10 -9.88 -28.54
C ASP A 344 11.37 -10.39 -27.10
N TYR A 345 10.37 -10.42 -26.23
CA TYR A 345 10.42 -11.15 -24.94
C TYR A 345 9.01 -11.51 -24.53
N ASN A 346 8.85 -12.60 -23.78
CA ASN A 346 7.55 -12.93 -23.19
C ASN A 346 7.38 -12.26 -21.84
N HIS A 347 6.17 -11.79 -21.54
CA HIS A 347 5.82 -11.31 -20.20
C HIS A 347 4.57 -12.03 -19.72
N PHE A 348 4.73 -12.82 -18.67
CA PHE A 348 3.65 -13.55 -18.02
C PHE A 348 3.29 -12.85 -16.71
N TYR A 349 2.00 -12.65 -16.49
CA TYR A 349 1.47 -12.02 -15.29
C TYR A 349 0.45 -12.92 -14.60
N SER A 350 0.51 -12.94 -13.27
CA SER A 350 -0.54 -13.45 -12.40
C SER A 350 -0.56 -12.69 -11.06
N ASP A 351 -1.55 -12.99 -10.22
CA ASP A 351 -1.65 -12.39 -8.88
C ASP A 351 -0.57 -12.87 -7.91
N ALA A 352 0.13 -13.98 -8.19
CA ALA A 352 1.11 -14.60 -7.30
C ALA A 352 2.56 -14.47 -7.78
N ILE A 353 2.80 -14.31 -9.08
CA ILE A 353 4.12 -14.20 -9.69
C ILE A 353 4.05 -13.53 -11.06
N SER A 354 5.13 -12.86 -11.47
CA SER A 354 5.32 -12.43 -12.84
C SER A 354 6.69 -12.89 -13.37
N LEU A 355 6.74 -13.26 -14.65
CA LEU A 355 7.93 -13.79 -15.31
C LEU A 355 8.15 -13.04 -16.62
N VAL A 356 9.35 -12.52 -16.82
CA VAL A 356 9.85 -12.01 -18.10
C VAL A 356 10.89 -12.97 -18.63
N LEU A 357 10.75 -13.41 -19.88
CA LEU A 357 11.64 -14.34 -20.54
C LEU A 357 12.13 -13.75 -21.86
N MET A 358 13.40 -13.32 -21.90
CA MET A 358 14.01 -12.69 -23.07
C MET A 358 14.18 -13.67 -24.24
N SER A 359 13.93 -13.20 -25.47
CA SER A 359 14.38 -13.92 -26.66
C SER A 359 15.84 -13.60 -26.99
N LYS A 360 16.49 -14.47 -27.77
CA LYS A 360 17.90 -14.31 -28.14
C LYS A 360 18.13 -13.06 -29.00
N ASP A 361 17.23 -12.77 -29.95
CA ASP A 361 17.37 -11.59 -30.80
C ASP A 361 17.25 -10.30 -29.99
N ALA A 362 16.33 -10.25 -29.02
CA ALA A 362 16.21 -9.11 -28.13
C ALA A 362 17.46 -8.95 -27.26
N SER A 363 17.92 -10.00 -26.59
CA SER A 363 19.14 -9.97 -25.76
C SER A 363 20.36 -9.52 -26.59
N ASN A 364 20.52 -10.02 -27.82
CA ASN A 364 21.58 -9.57 -28.73
C ASN A 364 21.40 -8.11 -29.16
N ASN A 365 20.19 -7.67 -29.48
CA ASN A 365 19.94 -6.29 -29.91
C ASN A 365 20.20 -5.27 -28.80
N LEU A 366 20.00 -5.64 -27.53
CA LEU A 366 20.38 -4.83 -26.37
C LEU A 366 21.91 -4.61 -26.31
N THR A 367 22.71 -5.56 -26.78
CA THR A 367 24.18 -5.39 -26.84
C THR A 367 24.65 -4.53 -28.02
N ILE A 368 23.79 -4.31 -29.03
CA ILE A 368 24.13 -3.54 -30.24
C ILE A 368 23.64 -2.09 -30.14
N GLN A 369 22.52 -1.85 -29.45
CA GLN A 369 21.98 -0.51 -29.22
C GLN A 369 22.40 0.02 -27.84
N ASP A 370 23.38 0.93 -27.78
CA ASP A 370 23.87 1.52 -26.52
C ASP A 370 22.79 2.20 -25.65
N SER A 371 21.63 2.51 -26.23
CA SER A 371 20.56 3.28 -25.56
C SER A 371 19.47 2.43 -24.86
N TYR A 372 19.36 1.13 -25.14
CA TYR A 372 18.31 0.28 -24.55
C TYR A 372 18.93 -1.00 -24.00
N THR A 373 18.79 -1.21 -22.69
CA THR A 373 19.46 -2.26 -21.92
C THR A 373 18.45 -3.18 -21.22
N PHE A 374 18.92 -4.32 -20.71
CA PHE A 374 18.08 -5.25 -19.94
C PHE A 374 17.47 -4.58 -18.71
N GLU A 375 18.16 -3.61 -18.10
CA GLU A 375 17.65 -2.83 -16.98
C GLU A 375 16.41 -1.99 -17.37
N ASN A 376 16.28 -1.58 -18.63
CA ASN A 376 15.07 -0.90 -19.10
C ASN A 376 13.87 -1.86 -19.16
N VAL A 377 14.09 -3.12 -19.57
CA VAL A 377 13.07 -4.18 -19.55
C VAL A 377 12.65 -4.50 -18.12
N ILE A 378 13.62 -4.63 -17.21
CA ILE A 378 13.37 -4.81 -15.77
C ILE A 378 12.53 -3.65 -15.23
N SER A 379 12.92 -2.41 -15.52
CA SER A 379 12.23 -1.21 -15.04
C SER A 379 10.80 -1.10 -15.53
N ASP A 380 10.53 -1.46 -16.80
CA ASP A 380 9.17 -1.52 -17.34
C ASP A 380 8.31 -2.56 -16.65
N ALA A 381 8.79 -3.80 -16.61
CA ALA A 381 8.04 -4.90 -16.04
C ALA A 381 7.87 -4.74 -14.53
N LEU A 382 8.85 -4.17 -13.81
CA LEU A 382 8.72 -3.80 -12.41
C LEU A 382 7.68 -2.70 -12.21
N THR A 383 7.70 -1.64 -13.03
CA THR A 383 6.70 -0.56 -12.97
C THR A 383 5.28 -1.10 -13.25
N LEU A 384 5.11 -1.95 -14.26
CA LEU A 384 3.82 -2.61 -14.54
C LEU A 384 3.35 -3.44 -13.34
N ASN A 385 4.23 -4.23 -12.73
CA ASN A 385 3.88 -5.04 -11.57
C ASN A 385 3.57 -4.19 -10.32
N GLU A 386 4.31 -3.08 -10.07
CA GLU A 386 3.97 -2.10 -9.04
C GLU A 386 2.54 -1.56 -9.24
N ILE A 387 2.17 -1.24 -10.48
CA ILE A 387 0.81 -0.79 -10.81
C ILE A 387 -0.24 -1.88 -10.64
N GLY A 388 0.06 -3.12 -11.03
CA GLY A 388 -0.82 -4.27 -10.79
C GLY A 388 -1.14 -4.45 -9.31
N GLU A 389 -0.10 -4.38 -8.46
CA GLU A 389 -0.25 -4.45 -7.01
C GLU A 389 -0.95 -3.23 -6.40
N TYR A 390 -0.76 -2.04 -6.99
CA TYR A 390 -1.49 -0.83 -6.60
C TYR A 390 -2.99 -0.99 -6.85
N ILE A 391 -3.40 -1.46 -8.05
CA ILE A 391 -4.81 -1.73 -8.40
C ILE A 391 -5.41 -2.75 -7.43
N LYS A 392 -4.69 -3.85 -7.18
CA LYS A 392 -5.11 -4.91 -6.25
C LYS A 392 -5.35 -4.36 -4.85
N THR A 393 -4.39 -3.59 -4.35
CA THR A 393 -4.45 -2.96 -3.02
C THR A 393 -5.61 -1.96 -2.94
N TYR A 394 -5.84 -1.17 -3.99
CA TYR A 394 -6.93 -0.21 -4.04
C TYR A 394 -8.30 -0.85 -3.84
N TYR A 395 -8.63 -1.91 -4.59
CA TYR A 395 -9.91 -2.60 -4.46
C TYR A 395 -10.09 -3.28 -3.09
N CYS A 396 -9.05 -3.87 -2.51
CA CYS A 396 -9.11 -4.42 -1.15
C CYS A 396 -9.45 -3.37 -0.09
N TYR A 397 -8.85 -2.18 -0.19
CA TYR A 397 -9.13 -1.12 0.79
C TYR A 397 -10.43 -0.38 0.48
N ALA A 398 -10.89 -0.35 -0.76
CA ALA A 398 -12.23 0.15 -1.09
C ALA A 398 -13.31 -0.67 -0.37
N GLU A 399 -13.18 -2.00 -0.36
CA GLU A 399 -14.06 -2.89 0.38
C GLU A 399 -14.16 -2.51 1.88
N GLN A 400 -13.02 -2.22 2.51
CA GLN A 400 -12.96 -1.83 3.92
C GLN A 400 -13.48 -0.41 4.19
N ARG A 401 -13.32 0.53 3.24
CA ARG A 401 -13.85 1.90 3.38
C ARG A 401 -15.37 1.89 3.34
N ILE A 402 -15.96 1.11 2.42
CA ILE A 402 -17.42 0.96 2.30
C ILE A 402 -18.03 0.42 3.59
N GLU A 403 -17.40 -0.57 4.24
CA GLU A 403 -17.88 -1.10 5.53
C GLU A 403 -17.90 -0.07 6.66
N ARG A 404 -17.08 0.99 6.56
CA ARG A 404 -16.96 2.02 7.60
C ARG A 404 -17.86 3.22 7.35
N CYS A 405 -18.53 3.29 6.21
CA CYS A 405 -19.47 4.36 5.89
C CYS A 405 -20.64 4.38 6.89
N ARG A 406 -20.92 5.55 7.45
CA ARG A 406 -21.94 5.76 8.49
C ARG A 406 -23.18 6.48 7.98
N ASN A 407 -23.10 7.11 6.82
CA ASN A 407 -24.19 7.88 6.22
C ASN A 407 -24.16 7.75 4.69
N THR A 408 -25.28 8.09 4.06
CA THR A 408 -25.47 8.00 2.61
C THR A 408 -24.47 8.88 1.84
N ILE A 409 -24.05 10.01 2.41
CA ILE A 409 -23.07 10.91 1.79
C ILE A 409 -21.70 10.23 1.67
N GLU A 410 -21.24 9.56 2.73
CA GLU A 410 -19.97 8.81 2.74
C GLU A 410 -19.98 7.68 1.69
N ILE A 411 -21.10 6.97 1.54
CA ILE A 411 -21.25 5.96 0.47
C ILE A 411 -21.11 6.59 -0.92
N VAL A 412 -21.81 7.69 -1.18
CA VAL A 412 -21.75 8.38 -2.47
C VAL A 412 -20.33 8.90 -2.76
N GLN A 413 -19.61 9.37 -1.75
CA GLN A 413 -18.22 9.78 -1.89
C GLN A 413 -17.29 8.61 -2.25
N GLU A 414 -17.48 7.44 -1.63
CA GLU A 414 -16.72 6.23 -1.97
C GLU A 414 -17.05 5.72 -3.38
N GLU A 415 -18.32 5.79 -3.80
CA GLU A 415 -18.74 5.48 -5.17
C GLU A 415 -18.09 6.38 -6.21
N LEU A 416 -18.10 7.70 -5.96
CA LEU A 416 -17.44 8.66 -6.84
C LEU A 416 -15.94 8.39 -6.92
N SER A 417 -15.32 8.01 -5.80
CA SER A 417 -13.89 7.65 -5.75
C SER A 417 -13.59 6.40 -6.57
N LEU A 418 -14.45 5.37 -6.48
CA LEU A 418 -14.37 4.16 -7.32
C LEU A 418 -14.51 4.50 -8.80
N ILE A 419 -15.54 5.27 -9.18
CA ILE A 419 -15.78 5.67 -10.58
C ILE A 419 -14.59 6.47 -11.12
N THR A 420 -14.06 7.40 -10.33
CA THR A 420 -12.90 8.22 -10.72
C THR A 420 -11.67 7.34 -10.95
N PHE A 421 -11.42 6.39 -10.05
CA PHE A 421 -10.34 5.45 -10.19
C PHE A 421 -10.49 4.58 -11.45
N GLU A 422 -11.67 4.02 -11.70
CA GLU A 422 -11.92 3.20 -12.89
C GLU A 422 -11.81 4.00 -14.20
N SER A 423 -12.29 5.24 -14.19
CA SER A 423 -12.13 6.16 -15.31
C SER A 423 -10.65 6.47 -15.59
N SER A 424 -9.84 6.64 -14.55
CA SER A 424 -8.39 6.84 -14.69
C SER A 424 -7.67 5.62 -15.28
N LEU A 425 -8.10 4.40 -14.97
CA LEU A 425 -7.56 3.16 -15.56
C LEU A 425 -7.87 3.02 -17.05
N MET A 426 -9.03 3.48 -17.48
CA MET A 426 -9.43 3.42 -18.90
C MET A 426 -8.72 4.50 -19.73
N SER A 427 -8.49 5.67 -19.15
CA SER A 427 -7.92 6.83 -19.85
C SER A 427 -6.39 6.84 -19.91
N THR A 428 -5.71 6.01 -19.11
CA THR A 428 -4.25 5.94 -19.06
C THR A 428 -3.60 4.98 -20.05
N GLN A 429 -4.40 4.30 -20.87
CA GLN A 429 -3.95 3.33 -21.85
C GLN A 429 -3.28 4.02 -23.06
N LYS A 430 -1.98 4.30 -22.94
CA LYS A 430 -1.19 4.93 -24.02
C LYS A 430 -0.94 3.97 -25.19
N TYR A 431 -0.74 2.69 -24.88
CA TYR A 431 -0.52 1.62 -25.86
C TYR A 431 -1.42 0.41 -25.56
N GLY A 432 -1.73 -0.38 -26.60
CA GLY A 432 -2.57 -1.57 -26.48
C GLY A 432 -2.01 -2.62 -25.51
N GLU A 433 -0.68 -2.72 -25.37
CA GLU A 433 -0.04 -3.65 -24.42
C GLU A 433 -0.34 -3.28 -22.96
N ILE A 434 -0.36 -1.99 -22.62
CA ILE A 434 -0.72 -1.53 -21.26
C ILE A 434 -2.20 -1.79 -21.00
N ALA A 435 -3.06 -1.59 -22.00
CA ALA A 435 -4.47 -1.94 -21.89
C ALA A 435 -4.66 -3.44 -21.64
N ALA A 436 -3.96 -4.29 -22.38
CA ALA A 436 -3.97 -5.74 -22.20
C ALA A 436 -3.46 -6.14 -20.81
N PHE A 437 -2.40 -5.49 -20.33
CA PHE A 437 -1.87 -5.70 -18.97
C PHE A 437 -2.90 -5.34 -17.89
N ILE A 438 -3.46 -4.12 -17.93
CA ILE A 438 -4.45 -3.65 -16.95
C ILE A 438 -5.68 -4.57 -17.00
N GLN A 439 -6.11 -5.00 -18.19
CA GLN A 439 -7.21 -5.95 -18.31
C GLN A 439 -6.85 -7.32 -17.70
N CYS A 440 -5.63 -7.81 -17.90
CA CYS A 440 -5.15 -9.04 -17.26
C CYS A 440 -5.22 -8.93 -15.73
N VAL A 441 -4.76 -7.81 -15.16
CA VAL A 441 -4.83 -7.50 -13.72
C VAL A 441 -6.28 -7.46 -13.24
N LYS A 442 -7.16 -6.67 -13.89
CA LYS A 442 -8.57 -6.53 -13.50
C LYS A 442 -9.30 -7.86 -13.55
N CYS A 443 -9.01 -8.66 -14.57
CA CYS A 443 -9.61 -9.95 -14.68
C CYS A 443 -9.03 -10.95 -13.67
N GLY A 444 -7.84 -10.76 -13.09
CA GLY A 444 -7.24 -11.69 -12.11
C GLY A 444 -8.24 -12.15 -11.03
N ASP A 445 -8.18 -13.43 -10.64
CA ASP A 445 -9.19 -14.05 -9.78
C ASP A 445 -9.37 -13.29 -8.47
N PHE A 446 -8.27 -12.79 -7.93
CA PHE A 446 -8.29 -11.98 -6.71
C PHE A 446 -9.05 -10.66 -6.94
N VAL A 447 -8.64 -9.88 -7.95
CA VAL A 447 -9.20 -8.54 -8.22
C VAL A 447 -10.67 -8.64 -8.62
N MET A 448 -11.04 -9.60 -9.46
CA MET A 448 -12.44 -9.85 -9.83
C MET A 448 -13.31 -10.16 -8.61
N ASN A 449 -12.81 -10.97 -7.67
CA ASN A 449 -13.54 -11.27 -6.45
C ASN A 449 -13.66 -10.04 -5.55
N SER A 450 -12.60 -9.23 -5.43
CA SER A 450 -12.66 -7.95 -4.71
C SER A 450 -13.66 -6.98 -5.33
N ILE A 451 -13.72 -6.87 -6.66
CA ILE A 451 -14.71 -6.02 -7.36
C ILE A 451 -16.14 -6.49 -7.03
N LYS A 452 -16.42 -7.80 -7.17
CA LYS A 452 -17.73 -8.37 -6.82
C LYS A 452 -18.10 -8.12 -5.35
N ASN A 453 -17.13 -8.21 -4.45
CA ASN A 453 -17.36 -7.94 -3.03
C ASN A 453 -17.64 -6.46 -2.78
N VAL A 454 -16.91 -5.55 -3.42
CA VAL A 454 -17.14 -4.10 -3.39
C VAL A 454 -18.56 -3.77 -3.84
N GLU A 455 -19.00 -4.28 -4.99
CA GLU A 455 -20.36 -4.07 -5.51
C GLU A 455 -21.44 -4.57 -4.54
N ARG A 456 -21.28 -5.79 -4.01
CA ARG A 456 -22.23 -6.37 -3.03
C ARG A 456 -22.28 -5.57 -1.74
N LYS A 457 -21.13 -5.15 -1.22
CA LYS A 457 -21.07 -4.39 0.04
C LYS A 457 -21.64 -3.00 -0.12
N LEU A 458 -21.33 -2.33 -1.23
CA LEU A 458 -21.86 -1.01 -1.54
C LEU A 458 -23.40 -1.04 -1.55
N GLU A 459 -23.99 -2.00 -2.25
CA GLU A 459 -25.45 -2.18 -2.27
C GLU A 459 -26.03 -2.56 -0.90
N GLY A 460 -25.34 -3.44 -0.15
CA GLY A 460 -25.76 -3.86 1.18
C GLY A 460 -25.74 -2.74 2.22
N VAL A 461 -24.65 -1.97 2.28
CA VAL A 461 -24.51 -0.84 3.21
C VAL A 461 -25.47 0.28 2.81
N ARG A 462 -25.63 0.58 1.51
CA ARG A 462 -26.61 1.57 1.04
C ARG A 462 -28.02 1.24 1.51
N LYS A 463 -28.49 0.00 1.28
CA LYS A 463 -29.81 -0.46 1.75
C LYS A 463 -29.96 -0.38 3.26
N SER A 464 -28.90 -0.73 4.01
CA SER A 464 -28.91 -0.63 5.47
C SER A 464 -29.05 0.81 5.96
N LEU A 465 -28.32 1.75 5.35
CA LEU A 465 -28.40 3.17 5.71
C LEU A 465 -29.75 3.77 5.31
N GLU A 466 -30.28 3.47 4.13
CA GLU A 466 -31.63 3.89 3.72
C GLU A 466 -32.70 3.37 4.68
N LEU A 467 -32.57 2.12 5.14
CA LEU A 467 -33.50 1.55 6.14
C LEU A 467 -33.38 2.29 7.47
N ASN A 468 -32.16 2.60 7.92
CA ASN A 468 -31.92 3.36 9.15
C ASN A 468 -32.49 4.79 9.06
N GLU A 469 -32.34 5.45 7.92
CA GLU A 469 -32.92 6.77 7.66
C GLU A 469 -34.46 6.72 7.62
N LYS A 470 -35.04 5.67 7.00
CA LYS A 470 -36.50 5.43 7.04
C LYS A 470 -37.01 5.19 8.45
N ILE A 471 -36.33 4.37 9.25
CA ILE A 471 -36.69 4.13 10.66
C ILE A 471 -36.58 5.45 11.45
N SER A 472 -35.50 6.22 11.27
CA SER A 472 -35.33 7.50 11.98
C SER A 472 -36.41 8.51 11.58
N SER A 473 -36.72 8.64 10.29
CA SER A 473 -37.77 9.54 9.81
C SER A 473 -39.16 9.12 10.28
N GLU A 474 -39.45 7.82 10.37
CA GLU A 474 -40.72 7.35 10.94
C GLU A 474 -40.81 7.68 12.44
N ILE A 475 -39.72 7.50 13.18
CA ILE A 475 -39.64 7.88 14.61
C ILE A 475 -39.84 9.38 14.78
N ASP A 476 -39.17 10.20 13.98
CA ASP A 476 -39.27 11.65 14.06
C ASP A 476 -40.63 12.15 13.60
N SER A 477 -41.23 11.54 12.58
CA SER A 477 -42.62 11.80 12.16
C SER A 477 -43.61 11.45 13.26
N LYS A 478 -43.46 10.30 13.93
CA LYS A 478 -44.28 9.93 15.10
C LYS A 478 -44.10 10.95 16.24
N ARG A 479 -42.88 11.41 16.51
CA ARG A 479 -42.61 12.45 17.53
C ARG A 479 -43.24 13.78 17.17
N ILE A 480 -43.12 14.22 15.92
CA ILE A 480 -43.74 15.44 15.41
C ILE A 480 -45.26 15.34 15.53
N THR A 481 -45.83 14.19 15.17
CA THR A 481 -47.27 13.92 15.29
C THR A 481 -47.72 13.96 16.75
N ILE A 482 -46.97 13.36 17.68
CA ILE A 482 -47.25 13.45 19.12
C ILE A 482 -47.15 14.91 19.59
N PHE A 483 -46.12 15.64 19.16
CA PHE A 483 -45.94 17.05 19.53
C PHE A 483 -47.12 17.89 19.08
N PHE A 484 -47.55 17.77 17.82
CA PHE A 484 -48.73 18.47 17.30
C PHE A 484 -50.02 17.99 17.96
N GLY A 485 -50.16 16.70 18.26
CA GLY A 485 -51.30 16.14 18.99
C GLY A 485 -51.43 16.72 20.40
N VAL A 486 -50.31 16.84 21.13
CA VAL A 486 -50.32 17.46 22.46
C VAL A 486 -50.51 18.97 22.36
N LEU A 487 -49.90 19.65 21.39
CA LEU A 487 -50.12 21.08 21.16
C LEU A 487 -51.59 21.39 20.84
N ALA A 488 -52.23 20.56 20.01
CA ALA A 488 -53.66 20.64 19.73
C ALA A 488 -54.50 20.36 20.99
N SER A 489 -54.14 19.37 21.81
CA SER A 489 -54.81 19.12 23.09
C SER A 489 -54.64 20.28 24.09
N ALA A 490 -53.50 20.96 24.08
CA ALA A 490 -53.23 22.14 24.88
C ALA A 490 -54.07 23.35 24.42
N SER A 491 -54.39 23.44 23.13
CA SER A 491 -55.35 24.43 22.63
C SER A 491 -56.81 24.12 23.00
N LEU A 492 -57.13 22.85 23.24
CA LEU A 492 -58.44 22.38 23.77
C LEU A 492 -58.52 22.38 25.30
N SER A 493 -57.38 22.46 26.00
CA SER A 493 -57.28 22.52 27.46
C SER A 493 -58.21 23.56 28.11
N PRO A 494 -58.36 24.79 27.58
CA PRO A 494 -59.30 25.77 28.11
C PRO A 494 -60.75 25.28 28.14
N GLU A 495 -61.18 24.48 27.16
CA GLU A 495 -62.57 24.00 27.07
C GLU A 495 -62.86 22.79 27.97
N ILE A 496 -61.83 22.03 28.39
CA ILE A 496 -61.98 20.84 29.24
C ILE A 496 -61.66 21.13 30.70
N VAL A 497 -60.63 21.94 30.96
CA VAL A 497 -60.14 22.25 32.32
C VAL A 497 -61.02 23.29 33.01
N GLN A 498 -61.60 24.23 32.26
CA GLN A 498 -62.47 25.27 32.79
C GLN A 498 -63.80 24.71 33.38
N PRO A 499 -64.53 23.78 32.74
CA PRO A 499 -65.69 23.12 33.35
C PRO A 499 -65.34 22.29 34.59
N ALA A 500 -64.22 21.57 34.57
CA ALA A 500 -63.81 20.72 35.70
C ALA A 500 -63.40 21.54 36.94
N LEU A 501 -62.66 22.64 36.77
CA LEU A 501 -62.29 23.55 37.86
C LEU A 501 -63.50 24.33 38.41
N GLN A 502 -64.48 24.63 37.56
CA GLN A 502 -65.77 25.18 38.00
C GLN A 502 -66.58 24.16 38.81
N ALA A 503 -66.57 22.88 38.43
CA ALA A 503 -67.22 21.81 39.19
C ALA A 503 -66.56 21.54 40.56
N MET A 504 -65.26 21.84 40.71
CA MET A 504 -64.51 21.67 41.97
C MET A 504 -64.40 22.94 42.82
N ASN A 505 -65.09 24.04 42.48
CA ASN A 505 -65.08 25.32 43.20
C ASN A 505 -63.67 25.94 43.42
N LEU A 506 -62.71 25.67 42.54
CA LEU A 506 -61.32 26.14 42.64
C LEU A 506 -61.00 27.29 41.67
N ALA A 507 -62.00 27.90 41.04
CA ALA A 507 -61.81 28.88 39.98
C ALA A 507 -61.54 30.32 40.51
N PRO A 508 -60.40 30.97 40.18
CA PRO A 508 -60.22 32.40 40.34
C PRO A 508 -61.08 33.18 39.32
N LYS A 509 -61.51 34.40 39.68
CA LYS A 509 -62.52 35.21 38.97
C LYS A 509 -62.10 35.76 37.59
N GLU A 510 -60.85 35.62 37.16
CA GLU A 510 -60.36 36.13 35.88
C GLU A 510 -60.09 35.01 34.87
N SER A 511 -60.83 35.02 33.76
CA SER A 511 -60.82 33.99 32.72
C SER A 511 -59.54 33.96 31.85
N GLY A 512 -58.75 35.05 31.86
CA GLY A 512 -57.53 35.18 31.06
C GLY A 512 -56.31 34.48 31.67
N THR A 513 -56.12 34.59 32.99
CA THR A 513 -54.99 34.00 33.73
C THR A 513 -55.05 32.48 33.77
N LEU A 514 -56.26 31.89 33.85
CA LEU A 514 -56.45 30.44 33.83
C LEU A 514 -56.01 29.81 32.49
N LYS A 515 -56.29 30.48 31.37
CA LYS A 515 -55.90 30.03 30.03
C LYS A 515 -54.38 30.03 29.85
N ILE A 516 -53.72 31.07 30.35
CA ILE A 516 -52.26 31.20 30.29
C ILE A 516 -51.58 30.13 31.15
N ILE A 517 -52.10 29.87 32.36
CA ILE A 517 -51.58 28.82 33.26
C ILE A 517 -51.79 27.42 32.65
N GLY A 518 -52.96 27.12 32.10
CA GLY A 518 -53.22 25.84 31.41
C GLY A 518 -52.32 25.61 30.20
N PHE A 519 -52.05 26.66 29.42
CA PHE A 519 -51.10 26.62 28.31
C PHE A 519 -49.66 26.39 28.78
N LEU A 520 -49.21 27.09 29.83
CA LEU A 520 -47.89 26.91 30.43
C LEU A 520 -47.69 25.51 31.02
N ILE A 521 -48.68 24.97 31.75
CA ILE A 521 -48.62 23.61 32.32
C ILE A 521 -48.54 22.57 31.20
N SER A 522 -49.28 22.77 30.11
CA SER A 522 -49.26 21.87 28.94
C SER A 522 -47.89 21.89 28.24
N ILE A 523 -47.27 23.06 28.08
CA ILE A 523 -45.90 23.20 27.54
C ILE A 523 -44.89 22.50 28.46
N VAL A 524 -44.97 22.73 29.77
CA VAL A 524 -44.06 22.11 30.76
C VAL A 524 -44.22 20.58 30.75
N PHE A 525 -45.44 20.07 30.65
CA PHE A 525 -45.72 18.64 30.54
C PHE A 525 -45.12 18.04 29.25
N VAL A 526 -45.25 18.73 28.11
CA VAL A 526 -44.61 18.33 26.83
C VAL A 526 -43.09 18.32 26.95
N CYS A 527 -42.50 19.37 27.52
CA CYS A 527 -41.06 19.50 27.72
C CYS A 527 -40.49 18.45 28.70
N LEU A 528 -41.29 17.93 29.64
CA LEU A 528 -40.89 16.86 30.57
C LEU A 528 -41.12 15.45 30.01
N CYS A 529 -42.23 15.21 29.29
CA CYS A 529 -42.55 13.89 28.73
C CYS A 529 -41.70 13.54 27.49
N LEU A 530 -41.27 14.51 26.69
CA LEU A 530 -40.38 14.30 25.54
C LEU A 530 -39.00 13.71 25.90
N PRO A 531 -38.26 14.23 26.90
CA PRO A 531 -37.01 13.61 27.33
C PRO A 531 -37.22 12.25 28.01
N LEU A 532 -38.34 12.06 28.72
CA LEU A 532 -38.70 10.77 29.33
C LEU A 532 -38.99 9.69 28.29
N THR A 533 -39.68 10.00 27.20
CA THR A 533 -39.86 9.05 26.07
C THR A 533 -38.54 8.75 25.37
N LYS A 534 -37.64 9.73 25.23
CA LYS A 534 -36.27 9.52 24.72
C LYS A 534 -35.46 8.58 25.62
N PHE A 535 -35.62 8.66 26.95
CA PHE A 535 -34.92 7.82 27.93
C PHE A 535 -35.46 6.38 27.97
N ILE A 536 -36.79 6.21 28.02
CA ILE A 536 -37.46 4.91 28.07
C ILE A 536 -37.22 4.11 26.76
N TRP A 537 -37.23 4.77 25.61
CA TRP A 537 -37.06 4.10 24.31
C TRP A 537 -35.60 3.72 24.01
N ARG A 538 -34.62 4.50 24.51
CA ARG A 538 -33.18 4.19 24.40
C ARG A 538 -32.76 3.01 25.30
N HIS A 539 -33.53 2.72 26.34
CA HIS A 539 -33.32 1.59 27.25
C HIS A 539 -34.30 0.42 27.04
N HIS A 540 -35.14 0.46 26.01
CA HIS A 540 -36.07 -0.62 25.72
C HIS A 540 -35.31 -1.85 25.17
N PRO A 541 -35.47 -3.06 25.73
CA PRO A 541 -34.65 -4.24 25.43
C PRO A 541 -34.75 -4.77 23.98
N LYS A 542 -35.65 -4.25 23.14
CA LYS A 542 -35.76 -4.60 21.70
C LYS A 542 -34.87 -3.75 20.78
N ASN A 543 -34.23 -2.69 21.28
CA ASN A 543 -33.38 -1.78 20.51
C ASN A 543 -31.86 -1.99 20.75
N LYS A 544 -31.49 -3.09 21.39
CA LYS A 544 -30.10 -3.57 21.51
C LYS A 544 -29.97 -4.86 20.72
N ASN A 545 -29.85 -4.77 19.40
CA ASN A 545 -29.28 -5.80 18.52
C ASN A 545 -28.86 -5.13 17.22
#